data_AF-A0A419X6C5-F1
#
_entry.id   AF-A0A419X6C5-F1
#
_cell.length_a   1.000
_cell.length_b   1.000
_cell.length_c   1.000
_cell.angle_alpha   90.00
_cell.angle_beta   90.00
_cell.angle_gamma   90.00
#
_symmetry.space_group_name_H-M   'P 1'
#
loop_
_entity.id
_entity.type
_entity.pdbx_description
1 polymer ?
#
loop_
_entity_poly.entity_id
_entity_poly.type
_entity_poly.pdbx_seq_one_letter_code
_entity_poly.pdbx_strand_id
1 'polypeptide(L)'
;MNGVIGQVKLFAGNFAPRSWAFCNGQLLAISSNNALFSIIGTAYGGDGRTTFALPDLRGRVAISEGTGPGLTSRRLGSKGGTETVTLNHLEIPSHNHAAAAIIKTPCFAEKGSEDTPVENYLANDAGRPNEFNDTADSYMAPFNNHVLLENTGGSQAHSNMPPYLTMHYIICLQGIYPSRS
;
A
#
# COMPACT_ATOMS: atom_id res chain seq x y z
N MET A 1 25.60 8.91 37.66
CA MET A 1 25.31 9.01 36.22
C MET A 1 24.93 7.61 35.76
N ASN A 2 23.67 7.36 35.37
CA ASN A 2 23.12 5.98 35.28
C ASN A 2 22.75 5.54 33.83
N GLY A 3 23.43 6.07 32.81
CA GLY A 3 23.23 5.69 31.41
C GLY A 3 24.55 5.32 30.74
N VAL A 4 24.51 4.38 29.79
CA VAL A 4 25.63 4.09 28.88
C VAL A 4 25.51 5.03 27.68
N ILE A 5 26.59 5.68 27.27
CA ILE A 5 26.57 6.63 26.14
C ILE A 5 26.10 5.88 24.88
N GLY A 6 25.20 6.51 24.12
CA GLY A 6 24.60 5.91 22.92
C GLY A 6 23.42 4.97 23.19
N GLN A 7 23.11 4.65 24.45
CA GLN A 7 21.94 3.86 24.80
C GLN A 7 20.66 4.61 24.47
N VAL A 8 19.74 3.94 23.77
CA VAL A 8 18.40 4.43 23.45
C VAL A 8 17.38 3.79 24.40
N LYS A 9 16.42 4.57 24.92
CA LYS A 9 15.32 4.09 25.75
C LYS A 9 14.01 4.79 25.40
N LEU A 10 12.89 4.13 25.73
CA LEU A 10 11.57 4.75 25.75
C LEU A 10 11.42 5.62 27.01
N PHE A 11 10.79 6.76 26.85
CA PHE A 11 10.55 7.74 27.89
C PHE A 11 9.16 8.37 27.72
N ALA A 12 8.39 8.41 28.81
CA ALA A 12 7.02 8.89 28.81
C ALA A 12 6.90 10.42 29.04
N GLY A 13 7.97 11.10 29.44
CA GLY A 13 7.95 12.53 29.74
C GLY A 13 8.13 13.41 28.50
N ASN A 14 7.71 14.67 28.61
CA ASN A 14 7.70 15.66 27.52
C ASN A 14 8.98 16.52 27.42
N PHE A 15 10.02 16.21 28.20
CA PHE A 15 11.32 16.89 28.16
C PHE A 15 12.45 15.86 28.12
N ALA A 16 13.60 16.20 27.53
CA ALA A 16 14.77 15.33 27.61
C ALA A 16 15.43 15.48 28.99
N PRO A 17 15.62 14.39 29.77
CA PRO A 17 16.34 14.45 31.04
C PRO A 17 17.77 14.96 30.84
N ARG A 18 18.39 15.50 31.89
CA ARG A 18 19.79 15.96 31.84
C ARG A 18 20.70 14.83 31.33
N SER A 19 21.60 15.17 30.40
CA SER A 19 22.50 14.22 29.72
C SER A 19 21.83 13.25 28.75
N TRP A 20 20.57 13.49 28.39
CA TRP A 20 19.84 12.79 27.34
C TRP A 20 19.32 13.78 26.30
N ALA A 21 19.02 13.29 25.10
CA ALA A 21 18.33 14.04 24.06
C ALA A 21 17.25 13.17 23.41
N PHE A 22 16.23 13.81 22.81
CA PHE A 22 15.26 13.08 21.99
C PHE A 22 15.90 12.55 20.71
N CYS A 23 15.45 11.38 20.25
CA CYS A 23 15.83 10.81 18.96
C CYS A 23 14.99 11.44 17.83
N ASN A 24 15.19 12.74 17.59
CA ASN A 24 14.46 13.52 16.57
C ASN A 24 15.33 13.90 15.35
N GLY A 25 16.49 13.27 15.16
CA GLY A 25 17.36 13.55 14.01
C GLY A 25 18.18 14.84 14.07
N GLN A 26 18.26 15.51 15.23
CA GLN A 26 19.02 16.77 15.33
C GLN A 26 20.52 16.55 15.11
N LEU A 27 21.17 17.55 14.49
CA LEU A 27 22.62 17.63 14.36
C LEU A 27 23.24 18.17 15.66
N LEU A 28 24.31 17.52 16.10
CA LEU A 28 25.12 17.92 17.25
C LEU A 28 26.56 18.19 16.82
N ALA A 29 27.19 19.17 17.46
CA ALA A 29 28.62 19.43 17.28
C ALA A 29 29.45 18.27 17.85
N ILE A 30 30.39 17.78 17.05
CA ILE A 30 31.34 16.72 17.45
C ILE A 30 32.19 17.21 18.62
N SER A 31 32.67 18.46 18.57
CA SER A 31 33.54 19.07 19.59
C SER A 31 32.98 19.00 21.01
N SER A 32 31.65 19.07 21.18
CA SER A 32 30.98 18.99 22.47
C SER A 32 30.49 17.58 22.84
N ASN A 33 30.51 16.63 21.90
CA ASN A 33 29.94 15.28 22.06
C ASN A 33 30.86 14.18 21.53
N ASN A 34 32.18 14.35 21.67
CA ASN A 34 33.20 13.44 21.13
C ASN A 34 32.95 11.97 21.52
N ALA A 35 32.57 11.72 22.78
CA ALA A 35 32.32 10.37 23.29
C ALA A 35 31.10 9.69 22.65
N LEU A 36 30.05 10.45 22.31
CA LEU A 36 28.90 9.88 21.59
C LEU A 36 29.24 9.67 20.11
N PHE A 37 29.94 10.63 19.51
CA PHE A 37 30.37 10.53 18.11
C PHE A 37 31.27 9.30 17.87
N SER A 38 32.17 8.97 18.80
CA SER A 38 33.02 7.77 18.68
C SER A 38 32.25 6.44 18.75
N ILE A 39 30.97 6.47 19.16
CA ILE A 39 30.08 5.31 19.23
C ILE A 39 29.18 5.23 18.00
N ILE A 40 28.46 6.31 17.68
CA ILE A 40 27.43 6.28 16.62
C ILE A 40 27.90 6.81 15.26
N GLY A 41 29.04 7.52 15.22
CA GLY A 41 29.61 8.11 14.02
C GLY A 41 28.61 8.98 13.27
N THR A 42 28.57 8.81 11.95
CA THR A 42 27.64 9.50 11.02
C THR A 42 26.51 8.59 10.55
N ALA A 43 26.24 7.47 11.24
CA ALA A 43 25.24 6.48 10.80
C ALA A 43 23.85 7.10 10.56
N TYR A 44 23.52 8.18 11.27
CA TYR A 44 22.23 8.86 11.17
C TYR A 44 22.30 10.21 10.43
N GLY A 45 23.48 10.60 9.91
CA GLY A 45 23.71 11.85 9.19
C GLY A 45 24.81 12.74 9.80
N GLY A 46 24.94 13.95 9.26
CA GLY A 46 26.01 14.92 9.56
C GLY A 46 27.21 14.79 8.62
N ASP A 47 28.17 15.70 8.77
CA ASP A 47 29.35 15.80 7.89
C ASP A 47 30.55 14.97 8.36
N GLY A 48 30.50 14.43 9.59
CA GLY A 48 31.58 13.66 10.20
C GLY A 48 32.85 14.46 10.51
N ARG A 49 32.81 15.78 10.34
CA ARG A 49 33.94 16.70 10.56
C ARG A 49 33.63 17.68 11.68
N THR A 50 32.47 18.33 11.59
CA THR A 50 31.99 19.30 12.58
C THR A 50 30.76 18.79 13.30
N THR A 51 29.93 17.99 12.63
CA THR A 51 28.63 17.54 13.11
C THR A 51 28.34 16.08 12.83
N PHE A 52 27.46 15.51 13.64
CA PHE A 52 26.83 14.21 13.44
C PHE A 52 25.35 14.32 13.84
N ALA A 53 24.51 13.44 13.32
CA ALA A 53 23.09 13.40 13.67
C ALA A 53 22.78 12.32 14.70
N LEU A 54 21.77 12.56 15.54
CA LEU A 54 21.13 11.51 16.34
C LEU A 54 20.13 10.71 15.48
N PRO A 55 19.68 9.53 15.92
CA PRO A 55 18.58 8.83 15.27
C PRO A 55 17.32 9.70 15.16
N ASP A 56 16.53 9.52 14.09
CA ASP A 56 15.18 10.07 13.96
C ASP A 56 14.17 8.92 14.03
N LEU A 57 13.53 8.78 15.19
CA LEU A 57 12.58 7.69 15.49
C LEU A 57 11.13 8.18 15.53
N ARG A 58 10.87 9.43 15.12
CA ARG A 58 9.48 9.93 15.01
C ARG A 58 8.75 9.14 13.93
N GLY A 59 7.57 8.59 14.25
CA GLY A 59 6.77 7.75 13.34
C GLY A 59 7.46 6.44 12.92
N ARG A 60 8.45 5.95 13.68
CA ARG A 60 9.26 4.80 13.29
C ARG A 60 9.40 3.79 14.41
N VAL A 61 9.41 2.52 14.03
CA VAL A 61 9.75 1.41 14.92
C VAL A 61 11.23 1.08 14.74
N ALA A 62 11.98 1.02 15.86
CA ALA A 62 13.38 0.62 15.83
C ALA A 62 13.50 -0.89 15.55
N ILE A 63 14.39 -1.25 14.62
CA ILE A 63 14.71 -2.64 14.27
C ILE A 63 16.22 -2.83 14.27
N SER A 64 16.69 -4.04 14.56
CA SER A 64 18.11 -4.36 14.57
C SER A 64 18.73 -4.28 13.17
N GLU A 65 19.98 -3.85 13.11
CA GLU A 65 20.86 -4.07 11.96
C GLU A 65 21.08 -5.59 11.77
N GLY A 66 21.32 -6.02 10.53
CA GLY A 66 21.82 -7.35 10.25
C GLY A 66 21.46 -7.90 8.88
N THR A 67 22.09 -9.03 8.56
CA THR A 67 21.76 -9.93 7.48
C THR A 67 21.51 -11.33 8.05
N GLY A 68 20.59 -12.09 7.47
CA GLY A 68 20.31 -13.45 7.91
C GLY A 68 19.48 -14.21 6.87
N PRO A 69 19.45 -15.55 6.91
CA PRO A 69 18.63 -16.34 5.99
C PRO A 69 17.17 -15.89 6.03
N GLY A 70 16.61 -15.51 4.88
CA GLY A 70 15.24 -15.00 4.77
C GLY A 70 15.02 -13.57 5.27
N LEU A 71 16.06 -12.85 5.70
CA LEU A 71 15.98 -11.45 6.10
C LEU A 71 16.53 -10.53 5.01
N THR A 72 15.84 -9.42 4.77
CA THR A 72 16.41 -8.32 3.98
C THR A 72 17.58 -7.69 4.75
N SER A 73 18.71 -7.50 4.07
CA SER A 73 19.88 -6.81 4.62
C SER A 73 19.52 -5.39 5.05
N ARG A 74 19.83 -5.03 6.29
CA ARG A 74 19.64 -3.68 6.82
C ARG A 74 20.93 -3.21 7.45
N ARG A 75 21.35 -2.00 7.06
CA ARG A 75 22.50 -1.29 7.66
C ARG A 75 22.01 -0.35 8.74
N LEU A 76 22.82 -0.11 9.76
CA LEU A 76 22.49 0.86 10.80
C LEU A 76 22.19 2.24 10.19
N GLY A 77 21.12 2.88 10.66
CA GLY A 77 20.67 4.18 10.15
C GLY A 77 19.84 4.15 8.86
N SER A 78 19.67 2.99 8.21
CA SER A 78 18.75 2.88 7.08
C SER A 78 17.29 3.10 7.52
N LYS A 79 16.51 3.73 6.65
CA LYS A 79 15.08 4.01 6.87
C LYS A 79 14.27 3.21 5.85
N GLY A 80 13.14 2.66 6.27
CA GLY A 80 12.23 1.91 5.40
C GLY A 80 10.85 1.76 6.02
N GLY A 81 9.95 1.07 5.31
CA GLY A 81 8.54 0.94 5.67
C GLY A 81 7.67 2.09 5.15
N THR A 82 6.36 1.91 5.23
CA THR A 82 5.34 2.88 4.80
C THR A 82 4.20 2.91 5.81
N GLU A 83 3.73 4.12 6.17
CA GLU A 83 2.61 4.31 7.10
C GLU A 83 1.25 4.04 6.44
N THR A 84 1.18 4.17 5.11
CA THR A 84 -0.01 3.91 4.30
C THR A 84 0.37 3.08 3.08
N VAL A 85 -0.54 2.20 2.65
CA VAL A 85 -0.39 1.38 1.44
C VAL A 85 -1.66 1.50 0.60
N THR A 86 -1.51 1.63 -0.71
CA THR A 86 -2.64 1.53 -1.65
C THR A 86 -2.65 0.11 -2.19
N LEU A 87 -3.74 -0.63 -1.92
CA LEU A 87 -3.90 -1.98 -2.46
C LEU A 87 -4.01 -1.91 -3.98
N ASN A 88 -3.03 -2.49 -4.66
CA ASN A 88 -3.07 -2.71 -6.10
C ASN A 88 -3.50 -4.15 -6.42
N HIS A 89 -3.75 -4.43 -7.71
CA HIS A 89 -4.23 -5.75 -8.15
C HIS A 89 -3.26 -6.91 -7.80
N LEU A 90 -1.96 -6.65 -7.63
CA LEU A 90 -0.98 -7.67 -7.23
C LEU A 90 -1.02 -7.98 -5.72
N GLU A 91 -1.66 -7.13 -4.91
CA GLU A 91 -1.74 -7.25 -3.46
C GLU A 91 -3.05 -7.89 -2.98
N ILE A 92 -3.97 -8.20 -3.91
CA ILE A 92 -5.23 -8.88 -3.63
C ILE A 92 -5.20 -10.31 -4.20
N PRO A 93 -5.85 -11.28 -3.54
CA PRO A 93 -5.96 -12.63 -4.08
C PRO A 93 -6.59 -12.65 -5.48
N SER A 94 -6.14 -13.60 -6.30
CA SER A 94 -6.76 -13.88 -7.60
C SER A 94 -8.24 -14.17 -7.42
N HIS A 95 -9.08 -13.44 -8.14
CA HIS A 95 -10.53 -13.55 -8.12
C HIS A 95 -11.11 -13.23 -9.50
N ASN A 96 -12.37 -13.58 -9.71
CA ASN A 96 -13.10 -13.25 -10.94
C ASN A 96 -14.51 -12.76 -10.62
N HIS A 97 -15.13 -12.12 -11.60
CA HIS A 97 -16.54 -11.75 -11.57
C HIS A 97 -17.25 -12.46 -12.71
N ALA A 98 -18.22 -13.31 -12.39
CA ALA A 98 -19.08 -13.92 -13.39
C ALA A 98 -20.29 -13.01 -13.61
N ALA A 99 -20.48 -12.54 -14.85
CA ALA A 99 -21.73 -11.94 -15.27
C ALA A 99 -22.55 -12.96 -16.06
N ALA A 100 -23.83 -13.09 -15.72
CA ALA A 100 -24.79 -13.87 -16.48
C ALA A 100 -25.98 -12.97 -16.82
N ALA A 101 -26.41 -13.00 -18.07
CA ALA A 101 -27.61 -12.30 -18.52
C ALA A 101 -28.54 -13.30 -19.23
N ILE A 102 -29.83 -13.24 -18.93
CA ILE A 102 -30.87 -13.91 -19.70
C ILE A 102 -31.40 -12.89 -20.71
N ILE A 103 -31.05 -13.08 -21.99
CA ILE A 103 -31.55 -12.24 -23.08
C ILE A 103 -32.88 -12.84 -23.53
N LYS A 104 -33.98 -12.13 -23.27
CA LYS A 104 -35.30 -12.49 -23.80
C LYS A 104 -35.52 -11.71 -25.10
N THR A 105 -35.67 -12.41 -26.21
CA THR A 105 -36.06 -11.82 -27.48
C THR A 105 -37.58 -11.60 -27.48
N PRO A 106 -38.08 -10.37 -27.65
CA PRO A 106 -39.51 -10.15 -27.79
C PRO A 106 -39.99 -10.74 -29.12
N CYS A 107 -41.05 -11.53 -29.06
CA CYS A 107 -41.86 -11.88 -30.22
C CYS A 107 -43.11 -11.00 -30.16
N PHE A 108 -43.38 -10.21 -31.20
CA PHE A 108 -44.55 -9.33 -31.22
C PHE A 108 -45.82 -10.18 -31.38
N ALA A 109 -46.86 -9.88 -30.60
CA ALA A 109 -48.10 -10.67 -30.60
C ALA A 109 -48.89 -10.60 -31.92
N GLU A 110 -48.62 -9.57 -32.73
CA GLU A 110 -49.23 -9.36 -34.04
C GLU A 110 -48.63 -10.25 -35.12
N LYS A 111 -49.39 -10.47 -36.18
CA LYS A 111 -48.93 -11.22 -37.37
C LYS A 111 -47.74 -10.50 -38.02
N GLY A 112 -46.79 -11.27 -38.55
CA GLY A 112 -45.71 -10.72 -39.38
C GLY A 112 -46.25 -9.94 -40.59
N SER A 113 -45.68 -8.76 -40.83
CA SER A 113 -45.98 -7.90 -41.98
C SER A 113 -45.02 -8.09 -43.15
N GLU A 114 -43.81 -8.61 -42.87
CA GLU A 114 -42.73 -8.83 -43.83
C GLU A 114 -42.24 -10.28 -43.72
N ASP A 115 -41.79 -10.86 -44.83
CA ASP A 115 -41.25 -12.22 -44.93
C ASP A 115 -39.70 -12.26 -45.05
N THR A 116 -39.06 -11.11 -44.85
CA THR A 116 -37.59 -10.97 -44.84
C THR A 116 -37.05 -10.70 -43.43
N PRO A 117 -35.94 -11.32 -43.02
CA PRO A 117 -35.33 -11.03 -41.72
C PRO A 117 -34.62 -9.67 -41.67
N VAL A 118 -34.19 -9.11 -42.82
CA VAL A 118 -33.29 -7.94 -42.86
C VAL A 118 -33.93 -6.72 -42.19
N GLU A 119 -33.29 -6.22 -41.13
CA GLU A 119 -33.77 -5.09 -40.32
C GLU A 119 -35.18 -5.29 -39.70
N ASN A 120 -35.66 -6.54 -39.61
CA ASN A 120 -36.95 -6.91 -39.02
C ASN A 120 -36.78 -7.69 -37.70
N TYR A 121 -37.87 -7.77 -36.91
CA TYR A 121 -37.96 -8.50 -35.63
C TYR A 121 -38.87 -9.73 -35.72
N LEU A 122 -38.77 -10.66 -34.76
CA LEU A 122 -39.63 -11.85 -34.72
C LEU A 122 -41.08 -11.47 -34.42
N ALA A 123 -42.00 -12.00 -35.23
CA ALA A 123 -43.44 -11.83 -35.05
C ALA A 123 -44.10 -13.16 -34.67
N ASN A 124 -45.30 -13.10 -34.10
CA ASN A 124 -46.10 -14.28 -33.80
C ASN A 124 -46.58 -14.89 -35.11
N ASP A 125 -46.31 -16.19 -35.28
CA ASP A 125 -46.71 -16.94 -36.45
C ASP A 125 -48.25 -17.05 -36.58
N ALA A 126 -48.98 -16.94 -35.47
CA ALA A 126 -50.45 -16.99 -35.42
C ALA A 126 -51.06 -18.19 -36.19
N GLY A 127 -50.31 -19.29 -36.33
CA GLY A 127 -50.74 -20.55 -36.93
C GLY A 127 -50.60 -20.63 -38.45
N ARG A 128 -49.58 -19.99 -39.05
CA ARG A 128 -49.30 -20.11 -40.48
C ARG A 128 -48.41 -21.34 -40.74
N PRO A 129 -48.61 -22.04 -41.87
CA PRO A 129 -47.86 -23.28 -42.17
C PRO A 129 -46.49 -23.05 -42.80
N ASN A 130 -46.11 -21.83 -43.16
CA ASN A 130 -44.93 -21.54 -43.99
C ASN A 130 -43.91 -20.69 -43.23
N GLU A 131 -43.17 -21.34 -42.34
CA GLU A 131 -42.02 -20.76 -41.61
C GLU A 131 -40.71 -20.87 -42.43
N PHE A 132 -40.79 -21.44 -43.64
CA PHE A 132 -39.65 -21.71 -44.52
C PHE A 132 -39.79 -20.94 -45.84
N ASN A 133 -38.68 -20.34 -46.29
CA ASN A 133 -38.55 -19.61 -47.56
C ASN A 133 -37.41 -20.24 -48.40
N ASP A 134 -37.46 -20.16 -49.72
CA ASP A 134 -36.42 -20.64 -50.65
C ASP A 134 -35.28 -19.62 -50.87
N THR A 135 -35.42 -18.41 -50.32
CA THR A 135 -34.35 -17.42 -50.24
C THR A 135 -33.23 -17.83 -49.29
N ALA A 136 -31.99 -17.46 -49.62
CA ALA A 136 -30.84 -17.69 -48.76
C ALA A 136 -30.95 -16.99 -47.39
N ASP A 137 -30.38 -17.61 -46.37
CA ASP A 137 -30.36 -17.09 -45.00
C ASP A 137 -29.75 -15.68 -44.90
N SER A 138 -30.32 -14.86 -44.02
CA SER A 138 -29.85 -13.50 -43.74
C SER A 138 -30.08 -13.13 -42.26
N TYR A 139 -29.56 -11.97 -41.83
CA TYR A 139 -29.55 -11.54 -40.43
C TYR A 139 -30.76 -10.64 -40.08
N MET A 140 -31.29 -10.84 -38.88
CA MET A 140 -32.31 -9.96 -38.27
C MET A 140 -31.72 -8.61 -37.83
N ALA A 141 -32.57 -7.64 -37.52
CA ALA A 141 -32.13 -6.39 -36.88
C ALA A 141 -31.26 -6.68 -35.64
N PRO A 142 -30.14 -5.96 -35.44
CA PRO A 142 -29.25 -6.19 -34.30
C PRO A 142 -29.94 -5.84 -32.98
N PHE A 143 -29.70 -6.65 -31.95
CA PHE A 143 -30.08 -6.35 -30.57
C PHE A 143 -28.86 -5.81 -29.81
N ASN A 144 -28.85 -4.52 -29.48
CA ASN A 144 -27.79 -3.91 -28.68
C ASN A 144 -27.90 -4.33 -27.20
N ASN A 145 -27.37 -5.50 -26.87
CA ASN A 145 -27.28 -5.99 -25.50
C ASN A 145 -25.89 -5.74 -24.93
N HIS A 146 -25.78 -4.96 -23.87
CA HIS A 146 -24.52 -4.69 -23.17
C HIS A 146 -24.57 -5.22 -21.74
N VAL A 147 -23.67 -6.14 -21.41
CA VAL A 147 -23.39 -6.56 -20.04
C VAL A 147 -22.04 -5.95 -19.65
N LEU A 148 -22.08 -4.94 -18.78
CA LEU A 148 -20.89 -4.22 -18.33
C LEU A 148 -20.53 -4.68 -16.91
N LEU A 149 -19.30 -5.18 -16.75
CA LEU A 149 -18.68 -5.40 -15.44
C LEU A 149 -17.78 -4.21 -15.17
N GLU A 150 -18.23 -3.33 -14.27
CA GLU A 150 -17.42 -2.18 -13.84
C GLU A 150 -16.43 -2.59 -12.76
N ASN A 151 -15.30 -1.90 -12.72
CA ASN A 151 -14.34 -2.07 -11.65
C ASN A 151 -14.90 -1.44 -10.35
N THR A 152 -14.80 -2.16 -9.24
CA THR A 152 -15.18 -1.65 -7.92
C THR A 152 -13.92 -1.29 -7.11
N GLY A 153 -13.96 -0.17 -6.40
CA GLY A 153 -12.87 0.29 -5.52
C GLY A 153 -12.30 1.65 -5.94
N GLY A 154 -11.88 2.45 -4.97
CA GLY A 154 -11.40 3.82 -5.22
C GLY A 154 -9.88 3.98 -5.32
N SER A 155 -9.12 2.88 -5.28
CA SER A 155 -7.65 2.87 -5.21
C SER A 155 -7.07 3.85 -4.15
N GLN A 156 -7.79 4.00 -3.04
CA GLN A 156 -7.38 4.88 -1.95
C GLN A 156 -6.40 4.14 -1.03
N ALA A 157 -5.45 4.88 -0.48
CA ALA A 157 -4.53 4.34 0.51
C ALA A 157 -5.27 4.01 1.81
N HIS A 158 -4.88 2.93 2.47
CA HIS A 158 -5.30 2.60 3.82
C HIS A 158 -4.11 2.68 4.78
N SER A 159 -4.40 2.81 6.07
CA SER A 159 -3.35 2.80 7.10
C SER A 159 -2.72 1.42 7.21
N ASN A 160 -1.39 1.39 7.20
CA ASN A 160 -0.56 0.20 7.43
C ASN A 160 0.06 0.21 8.83
N MET A 161 -0.37 1.13 9.70
CA MET A 161 0.15 1.22 11.06
C MET A 161 -0.63 0.28 11.99
N PRO A 162 0.05 -0.59 12.76
CA PRO A 162 -0.59 -1.35 13.83
C PRO A 162 -1.06 -0.40 14.95
N PRO A 163 -1.94 -0.83 15.87
CA PRO A 163 -2.24 -0.05 17.07
C PRO A 163 -0.96 0.38 17.80
N TYR A 164 -0.83 1.66 18.12
CA TYR A 164 0.37 2.22 18.75
C TYR A 164 0.04 3.21 19.88
N LEU A 165 0.97 3.33 20.81
CA LEU A 165 1.01 4.39 21.82
C LEU A 165 2.29 5.20 21.62
N THR A 166 2.14 6.52 21.55
CA THR A 166 3.28 7.41 21.32
C THR A 166 4.08 7.64 22.60
N MET A 167 5.39 7.39 22.51
CA MET A 167 6.36 7.65 23.56
C MET A 167 7.60 8.29 22.95
N HIS A 168 8.40 8.99 23.75
CA HIS A 168 9.65 9.55 23.28
C HIS A 168 10.75 8.50 23.31
N TYR A 169 11.51 8.39 22.23
CA TYR A 169 12.84 7.79 22.28
C TYR A 169 13.85 8.84 22.74
N ILE A 170 14.65 8.49 23.75
CA ILE A 170 15.77 9.32 24.21
C ILE A 170 17.08 8.55 24.09
N ILE A 171 18.16 9.26 23.80
CA ILE A 171 19.52 8.74 23.71
C ILE A 171 20.43 9.42 24.75
N CYS A 172 21.28 8.63 25.40
CA CYS A 172 22.22 9.12 26.39
C CYS A 172 23.41 9.83 25.71
N LEU A 173 23.57 11.13 25.98
CA LEU A 173 24.67 11.95 25.48
C LEU A 173 25.93 11.85 26.33
N GLN A 174 25.77 11.71 27.66
CA GLN A 174 26.86 11.69 28.64
C GLN A 174 26.58 10.64 29.71
N GLY A 175 27.56 9.79 29.99
CA GLY A 175 27.39 8.66 30.89
C GLY A 175 28.61 7.74 30.89
N ILE A 176 28.40 6.46 31.20
CA ILE A 176 29.45 5.44 31.17
C ILE A 176 29.79 5.14 29.72
N TYR A 177 31.07 5.23 29.36
CA TYR A 177 31.54 4.84 28.04
C TYR A 177 31.54 3.30 27.93
N PRO A 178 30.92 2.71 26.89
CA PRO A 178 30.89 1.26 26.73
C PRO A 178 32.29 0.70 26.40
N SER A 179 32.74 -0.29 27.16
CA SER A 179 33.97 -1.03 26.84
C SER A 179 33.73 -1.96 25.65
N ARG A 180 34.64 -1.93 24.67
CA ARG A 180 34.64 -2.91 23.56
C ARG A 180 35.36 -4.18 24.05
N SER A 181 34.77 -5.34 23.80
CA SER A 181 35.39 -6.66 24.03
C SER A 181 35.95 -7.22 22.74
#